data_AF-A0A3C2DZ23-F1
#
_entry.id   AF-A0A3C2DZ23-F1
#
_cell.length_a   1.000
_cell.length_b   1.000
_cell.length_c   1.000
_cell.angle_alpha   90.00
_cell.angle_beta   90.00
_cell.angle_gamma   90.00
#
_symmetry.space_group_name_H-M   'P 1'
#
loop_
_entity.id
_entity.type
_entity.pdbx_description
1 polymer ?
#
loop_
_entity_poly.entity_id
_entity_poly.type
_entity_poly.pdbx_seq_one_letter_code
_entity_poly.pdbx_strand_id
1 'polypeptide(L)'
;GHKTKLNIAKWVRDAGMPLTINAVCHRQNIHHLEDFIQLAVDFGADRLEVAQVQYYGWALKNRAAFITTPQQLDEATATVEAARERLKGTLVIDYVIPDYYAKRPKVCMGGWARRFMNINPVGLALPCHAAEVIPDLEFDSVKDHNLAWIWENS
;
A
#
# COMPACT_ATOMS: atom_id res chain seq x y z
N GLY A 1 18.25 -4.57 10.62
CA GLY A 1 17.37 -4.14 9.52
C GLY A 1 16.89 -5.32 8.71
N HIS A 2 17.60 -5.70 7.65
CA HIS A 2 17.17 -6.77 6.73
C HIS A 2 17.02 -8.15 7.39
N LYS A 3 18.08 -8.67 8.03
CA LYS A 3 18.06 -9.97 8.73
C LYS A 3 16.91 -10.10 9.73
N THR A 4 16.62 -9.02 10.47
CA THR A 4 15.50 -8.97 11.42
C THR A 4 14.15 -9.16 10.73
N LYS A 5 13.92 -8.53 9.57
CA LYS A 5 12.69 -8.71 8.79
C LYS A 5 12.52 -10.16 8.34
N LEU A 6 13.60 -10.79 7.87
CA LEU A 6 13.56 -12.21 7.43
C LEU A 6 13.21 -13.14 8.60
N ASN A 7 13.76 -12.89 9.79
CA ASN A 7 13.44 -13.68 10.99
C ASN A 7 11.99 -13.49 11.43
N ILE A 8 11.48 -12.25 11.40
CA ILE A 8 10.09 -11.97 11.76
C ILE A 8 9.12 -12.68 10.81
N ALA A 9 9.38 -12.65 9.49
CA ALA A 9 8.54 -13.35 8.52
C ALA A 9 8.44 -14.86 8.83
N LYS A 10 9.56 -15.48 9.20
CA LYS A 10 9.58 -16.89 9.63
C LYS A 10 8.77 -17.11 10.91
N TRP A 11 8.98 -16.28 11.94
CA TRP A 11 8.24 -16.39 13.20
C TRP A 11 6.72 -16.23 13.02
N VAL A 12 6.29 -15.36 12.11
CA VAL A 12 4.86 -15.20 11.78
C VAL A 12 4.29 -16.51 11.23
N ARG A 13 5.00 -17.20 10.33
CA ARG A 13 4.58 -18.50 9.81
C ARG A 13 4.66 -19.61 10.84
N ASP A 14 5.72 -19.66 11.64
CA ASP A 14 5.88 -20.65 12.71
C ASP A 14 4.75 -20.56 13.74
N ALA A 15 4.22 -19.35 13.95
CA ALA A 15 3.05 -19.09 14.79
C ALA A 15 1.70 -19.41 14.11
N GLY A 16 1.69 -19.87 12.86
CA GLY A 16 0.48 -20.16 12.09
C GLY A 16 -0.32 -18.92 11.67
N MET A 17 0.29 -17.73 11.69
CA MET A 17 -0.37 -16.50 11.30
C MET A 17 -0.32 -16.27 9.78
N PRO A 18 -1.37 -15.67 9.18
CA PRO A 18 -1.33 -15.30 7.78
C PRO A 18 -0.25 -14.22 7.56
N LEU A 19 0.57 -14.40 6.53
CA LEU A 19 1.65 -13.48 6.18
C LEU A 19 1.31 -12.78 4.86
N THR A 20 1.28 -11.45 4.91
CA THR A 20 1.21 -10.59 3.72
C THR A 20 2.50 -9.82 3.58
N ILE A 21 3.12 -9.86 2.40
CA ILE A 21 4.25 -9.00 2.07
C ILE A 21 3.72 -7.80 1.29
N ASN A 22 4.00 -6.58 1.78
CA ASN A 22 3.72 -5.36 1.04
C ASN A 22 5.01 -4.84 0.39
N ALA A 23 5.01 -4.78 -0.94
CA ALA A 23 6.13 -4.37 -1.78
C ALA A 23 5.80 -3.04 -2.49
N VAL A 24 6.34 -1.95 -1.96
CA VAL A 24 6.23 -0.62 -2.58
C VAL A 24 7.17 -0.54 -3.78
N CYS A 25 6.59 -0.49 -4.97
CA CYS A 25 7.29 -0.41 -6.25
C CYS A 25 7.32 1.03 -6.79
N HIS A 26 8.36 1.34 -7.54
CA HIS A 26 8.57 2.62 -8.21
C HIS A 26 9.57 2.43 -9.36
N ARG A 27 9.82 3.50 -10.12
CA ARG A 27 10.72 3.51 -11.30
C ARG A 27 12.04 2.75 -11.12
N GLN A 28 12.63 2.80 -9.93
CA GLN A 28 14.00 2.32 -9.70
C GLN A 28 14.05 0.87 -9.21
N ASN A 29 12.94 0.27 -8.78
CA ASN A 29 12.95 -1.09 -8.22
C ASN A 29 11.95 -2.04 -8.89
N ILE A 30 11.04 -1.54 -9.75
CA ILE A 30 9.97 -2.36 -10.33
C ILE A 30 10.50 -3.52 -11.20
N HIS A 31 11.73 -3.42 -11.71
CA HIS A 31 12.37 -4.50 -12.46
C HIS A 31 12.78 -5.71 -11.58
N HIS A 32 12.78 -5.57 -10.25
CA HIS A 32 13.00 -6.67 -9.29
C HIS A 32 11.71 -7.40 -8.90
N LEU A 33 10.62 -7.20 -9.64
CA LEU A 33 9.31 -7.74 -9.27
C LEU A 33 9.33 -9.28 -9.12
N GLU A 34 10.04 -9.99 -10.00
CA GLU A 34 10.17 -11.45 -9.89
C GLU A 34 10.90 -11.85 -8.60
N ASP A 35 11.91 -11.10 -8.18
CA ASP A 35 12.62 -11.32 -6.91
C ASP A 35 11.67 -11.14 -5.71
N PHE A 36 10.79 -10.14 -5.76
CA PHE A 36 9.78 -9.92 -4.71
C PHE A 36 8.74 -11.04 -4.65
N ILE A 37 8.31 -11.55 -5.81
CA ILE A 37 7.41 -12.69 -5.92
C ILE A 37 8.07 -13.94 -5.33
N GLN A 38 9.31 -14.22 -5.73
CA GLN A 38 10.05 -15.37 -5.21
C GLN A 38 10.25 -15.27 -3.71
N LEU A 39 10.59 -14.08 -3.20
CA LEU A 39 10.74 -13.84 -1.76
C LEU A 39 9.43 -14.12 -1.00
N ALA A 40 8.28 -13.75 -1.55
CA ALA A 40 6.98 -14.04 -0.94
C ALA A 40 6.69 -15.54 -0.90
N VAL A 41 7.03 -16.27 -1.97
CA VAL A 41 6.91 -17.73 -2.01
C VAL A 41 7.86 -18.39 -0.99
N ASP A 42 9.11 -17.95 -0.91
CA ASP A 42 10.11 -18.50 0.02
C ASP A 42 9.71 -18.31 1.49
N PHE A 43 9.01 -17.22 1.80
CA PHE A 43 8.43 -16.98 3.12
C PHE A 43 7.10 -17.68 3.36
N GLY A 44 6.57 -18.40 2.38
CA GLY A 44 5.24 -19.01 2.47
C GLY A 44 4.16 -17.97 2.75
N ALA A 45 4.29 -16.76 2.18
CA ALA A 45 3.29 -15.71 2.32
C ALA A 45 2.00 -16.12 1.62
N ASP A 46 0.86 -15.79 2.22
CA ASP A 46 -0.45 -16.05 1.63
C ASP A 46 -0.80 -14.97 0.59
N ARG A 47 -0.25 -13.75 0.76
CA ARG A 47 -0.48 -12.60 -0.10
C ARG A 47 0.78 -11.76 -0.34
N LEU A 48 0.92 -11.28 -1.57
CA LEU A 48 1.87 -10.24 -1.96
C LEU A 48 1.09 -9.05 -2.51
N GLU A 49 1.28 -7.88 -1.90
CA GLU A 49 0.75 -6.61 -2.40
C GLU A 49 1.85 -5.87 -3.14
N VAL A 50 1.69 -5.74 -4.46
CA VAL A 50 2.55 -4.96 -5.34
C VAL A 50 1.86 -3.64 -5.60
N ALA A 51 2.26 -2.61 -4.86
CA ALA A 51 1.66 -1.29 -4.94
C ALA A 51 2.69 -0.26 -5.38
N GLN A 52 2.31 0.64 -6.28
CA GLN A 52 3.14 1.80 -6.59
C GLN A 52 3.26 2.72 -5.38
N VAL A 53 4.39 3.42 -5.28
CA VAL A 53 4.59 4.43 -4.24
C VAL A 53 3.44 5.44 -4.25
N GLN A 54 2.93 5.74 -3.06
CA GLN A 54 1.88 6.73 -2.90
C GLN A 54 2.44 8.12 -3.17
N TYR A 55 1.95 8.81 -4.20
CA TYR A 55 2.42 10.14 -4.61
C TYR A 55 1.80 11.29 -3.80
N TYR A 56 1.72 11.13 -2.48
CA TYR A 56 1.38 12.21 -1.54
C TYR A 56 2.56 12.47 -0.61
N GLY A 57 2.59 13.66 0.02
CA GLY A 57 3.67 14.04 0.93
C GLY A 57 5.06 14.06 0.25
N TRP A 58 5.99 13.25 0.75
CA TRP A 58 7.38 13.26 0.29
C TRP A 58 7.57 12.78 -1.15
N ALA A 59 6.84 11.74 -1.58
CA ALA A 59 6.97 11.20 -2.93
C ALA A 59 6.44 12.18 -3.99
N LEU A 60 5.47 13.05 -3.64
CA LEU A 60 4.96 14.09 -4.56
C LEU A 60 6.06 15.09 -4.98
N LYS A 61 6.89 15.50 -4.01
CA LYS A 61 8.04 16.40 -4.25
C LYS A 61 9.09 15.75 -5.16
N ASN A 62 9.18 14.42 -5.11
CA ASN A 62 10.20 13.62 -5.82
C ASN A 62 9.61 12.81 -6.99
N ARG A 63 8.40 13.14 -7.44
CA ARG A 63 7.62 12.30 -8.38
C ARG A 63 8.38 11.93 -9.66
N ALA A 64 9.22 12.83 -10.19
CA ALA A 64 10.00 12.58 -11.39
C ALA A 64 10.97 11.39 -11.24
N ALA A 65 11.48 11.15 -10.02
CA ALA A 65 12.38 10.04 -9.73
C ALA A 65 11.63 8.70 -9.51
N PHE A 66 10.33 8.76 -9.23
CA PHE A 66 9.54 7.61 -8.78
C PHE A 66 8.51 7.11 -9.79
N ILE A 67 7.98 7.99 -10.65
CA ILE A 67 7.02 7.59 -11.68
C ILE A 67 7.68 6.61 -12.67
N THR A 68 7.11 5.41 -12.74
CA THR A 68 7.47 4.37 -13.70
C THR A 68 7.19 4.84 -15.12
N THR A 69 7.94 4.35 -16.11
CA THR A 69 7.57 4.54 -17.52
C THR A 69 6.41 3.63 -17.92
N PRO A 70 5.71 3.89 -19.05
CA PRO A 70 4.71 2.98 -19.59
C PRO A 70 5.28 1.58 -19.84
N GLN A 71 6.47 1.50 -20.45
CA GLN A 71 7.14 0.22 -20.72
C GLN A 71 7.40 -0.58 -19.44
N GLN A 72 7.90 0.05 -18.38
CA GLN A 72 8.11 -0.62 -17.10
C GLN A 72 6.79 -1.15 -16.51
N LEU A 73 5.70 -0.42 -16.71
CA LEU A 73 4.39 -0.85 -16.25
C LEU A 73 3.86 -2.06 -17.06
N ASP A 74 4.06 -2.06 -18.37
CA ASP A 74 3.68 -3.17 -19.24
C ASP A 74 4.46 -4.45 -18.88
N GLU A 75 5.77 -4.34 -18.69
CA GLU A 75 6.65 -5.44 -18.27
C GLU A 75 6.27 -5.98 -16.88
N ALA A 76 6.00 -5.08 -15.92
CA ALA A 76 5.56 -5.46 -14.58
C ALA A 76 4.19 -6.15 -14.61
N THR A 77 3.26 -5.64 -15.42
CA THR A 77 1.93 -6.23 -15.58
C THR A 77 2.02 -7.62 -16.17
N ALA A 78 2.82 -7.82 -17.22
CA ALA A 78 3.05 -9.14 -17.80
C ALA A 78 3.65 -10.13 -16.77
N THR A 79 4.59 -9.66 -15.95
CA THR A 79 5.20 -10.45 -14.87
C THR A 79 4.17 -10.87 -13.81
N VAL A 80 3.35 -9.92 -13.33
CA VAL A 80 2.29 -10.21 -12.36
C VAL A 80 1.28 -11.21 -12.91
N GLU A 81 0.80 -11.03 -14.14
CA GLU A 81 -0.21 -11.92 -14.73
C GLU A 81 0.33 -13.34 -14.93
N ALA A 82 1.58 -13.48 -15.39
CA ALA A 82 2.23 -14.78 -15.48
C ALA A 82 2.40 -15.45 -14.11
N ALA A 83 2.77 -14.69 -13.08
CA ALA A 83 2.93 -15.19 -11.72
C ALA A 83 1.59 -15.58 -11.08
N ARG A 84 0.51 -14.83 -11.31
CA ARG A 84 -0.85 -15.15 -10.84
C ARG A 84 -1.33 -16.50 -11.33
N GLU A 85 -1.09 -16.82 -12.60
CA GLU A 85 -1.46 -18.12 -13.16
C GLU A 85 -0.55 -19.23 -12.59
N ARG A 86 0.76 -19.01 -12.59
CA ARG A 86 1.75 -19.99 -12.09
C ARG A 86 1.59 -20.32 -10.61
N LEU A 87 1.22 -19.36 -9.77
CA LEU A 87 1.18 -19.49 -8.31
C LEU A 87 -0.25 -19.58 -7.76
N LYS A 88 -1.22 -19.90 -8.62
CA LYS A 88 -2.62 -20.06 -8.23
C LYS A 88 -2.77 -21.07 -7.09
N GLY A 89 -3.47 -20.67 -6.03
CA GLY A 89 -3.64 -21.48 -4.81
C GLY A 89 -2.44 -21.51 -3.87
N THR A 90 -1.30 -20.92 -4.26
CA THR A 90 -0.10 -20.79 -3.41
C THR A 90 0.07 -19.37 -2.90
N LEU A 91 0.01 -18.37 -3.78
CA LEU A 91 0.20 -16.96 -3.42
C LEU A 91 -0.86 -16.10 -4.12
N VAL A 92 -1.55 -15.24 -3.35
CA VAL A 92 -2.43 -14.22 -3.90
C VAL A 92 -1.63 -12.96 -4.19
N ILE A 93 -1.65 -12.47 -5.44
CA ILE A 93 -0.94 -11.25 -5.82
C ILE A 93 -1.95 -10.12 -6.08
N ASP A 94 -1.96 -9.13 -5.19
CA ASP A 94 -2.69 -7.87 -5.38
C ASP A 94 -1.79 -6.87 -6.06
N TYR A 95 -2.20 -6.37 -7.22
CA TYR A 95 -1.40 -5.48 -8.04
C TYR A 95 -2.13 -4.18 -8.30
N VAL A 96 -1.53 -3.08 -7.84
CA VAL A 96 -2.09 -1.74 -7.94
C VAL A 96 -1.21 -0.88 -8.85
N ILE A 97 -1.70 -0.68 -10.07
CA ILE A 97 -1.07 0.19 -11.07
C ILE A 97 -1.22 1.67 -10.68
N PRO A 98 -0.29 2.55 -11.11
CA PRO A 98 -0.36 3.96 -10.79
C PRO A 98 -1.48 4.63 -11.60
N ASP A 99 -2.28 5.46 -10.94
CA ASP A 99 -3.42 6.14 -11.56
C ASP A 99 -3.01 7.23 -12.58
N TYR A 100 -1.72 7.54 -12.73
CA TYR A 100 -1.20 8.49 -13.71
C TYR A 100 -1.46 8.10 -15.17
N TYR A 101 -1.72 6.82 -15.43
CA TYR A 101 -2.09 6.31 -16.76
C TYR A 101 -3.60 6.07 -16.92
N ALA A 102 -4.39 6.35 -15.89
CA ALA A 102 -5.84 6.20 -15.96
C ALA A 102 -6.50 7.39 -16.66
N LYS A 103 -7.55 7.14 -17.45
CA LYS A 103 -8.35 8.19 -18.10
C LYS A 103 -9.12 9.07 -17.11
N ARG A 104 -9.43 8.54 -15.93
CA ARG A 104 -10.16 9.22 -14.85
C ARG A 104 -9.57 8.83 -13.49
N PRO A 105 -9.53 9.75 -12.52
CA PRO A 105 -9.08 9.43 -11.18
C PRO A 105 -10.03 8.46 -10.50
N LYS A 106 -9.48 7.53 -9.71
CA LYS A 106 -10.27 6.68 -8.82
C LYS A 106 -10.61 7.44 -7.54
N VAL A 107 -11.69 7.03 -6.88
CA VAL A 107 -12.04 7.55 -5.56
C VAL A 107 -10.99 7.09 -4.53
N CYS A 108 -10.18 8.02 -4.04
CA CYS A 108 -9.18 7.73 -3.01
C CYS A 108 -9.86 7.15 -1.76
N MET A 109 -9.40 5.98 -1.30
CA MET A 109 -9.96 5.28 -0.14
C MET A 109 -11.49 5.07 -0.17
N GLY A 110 -12.12 5.06 -1.36
CA GLY A 110 -13.57 4.95 -1.51
C GLY A 110 -14.35 6.24 -1.26
N GLY A 111 -13.66 7.38 -1.15
CA GLY A 111 -14.23 8.71 -0.91
C GLY A 111 -13.78 9.31 0.42
N TRP A 112 -13.62 10.63 0.46
CA TRP A 112 -13.24 11.38 1.66
C TRP A 112 -14.22 11.09 2.81
N ALA A 113 -13.69 10.65 3.96
CA ALA A 113 -14.44 10.33 5.17
C ALA A 113 -15.68 9.44 4.93
N ARG A 114 -15.65 8.55 3.92
CA ARG A 114 -16.82 7.74 3.54
C ARG A 114 -16.77 6.29 4.02
N ARG A 115 -15.56 5.75 4.22
CA ARG A 115 -15.35 4.35 4.62
C ARG A 115 -14.36 4.14 5.75
N PHE A 116 -13.38 5.04 5.90
CA PHE A 116 -12.27 4.85 6.82
C PHE A 116 -12.08 6.09 7.68
N MET A 117 -11.63 5.85 8.92
CA MET A 117 -11.15 6.86 9.85
C MET A 117 -9.79 6.38 10.35
N ASN A 118 -8.76 7.21 10.22
CA ASN A 118 -7.42 6.91 10.70
C ASN A 118 -7.16 7.67 12.00
N ILE A 119 -6.83 6.97 13.08
CA ILE A 119 -6.48 7.61 14.35
C ILE A 119 -4.96 7.67 14.47
N ASN A 120 -4.40 8.88 14.46
CA ASN A 120 -2.96 9.06 14.62
C ASN A 120 -2.53 8.85 16.10
N PRO A 121 -1.22 8.70 16.40
CA PRO A 121 -0.76 8.40 17.77
C PRO A 121 -1.07 9.49 18.82
N VAL A 122 -1.31 10.74 18.41
CA VAL A 122 -1.72 11.82 19.34
C VAL A 122 -3.23 11.84 19.58
N GLY A 123 -3.99 11.03 18.84
CA GLY A 123 -5.43 10.82 19.01
C GLY A 123 -6.31 11.61 18.05
N LEU A 124 -5.76 12.23 16.99
CA LEU A 124 -6.57 12.92 15.98
C LEU A 124 -7.21 11.91 15.03
N ALA A 125 -8.48 12.15 14.69
CA ALA A 125 -9.22 11.37 13.72
C ALA A 125 -9.12 12.00 12.32
N LEU A 126 -8.55 11.25 11.38
CA LEU A 126 -8.21 11.72 10.05
C LEU A 126 -9.03 10.98 8.98
N PRO A 127 -9.59 11.69 7.98
CA PRO A 127 -10.28 11.06 6.84
C PRO A 127 -9.40 10.16 5.97
N CYS A 128 -8.07 10.38 5.99
CA CYS A 128 -7.08 9.52 5.35
C CYS A 128 -5.68 9.74 5.97
N HIS A 129 -4.71 8.87 5.67
CA HIS A 129 -3.34 8.97 6.21
C HIS A 129 -2.61 10.27 5.88
N ALA A 130 -2.99 10.96 4.80
CA ALA A 130 -2.33 12.17 4.35
C ALA A 130 -3.16 13.45 4.62
N ALA A 131 -4.27 13.36 5.37
CA ALA A 131 -5.22 14.48 5.51
C ALA A 131 -4.56 15.76 6.08
N GLU A 132 -3.60 15.61 6.98
CA GLU A 132 -2.88 16.71 7.65
C GLU A 132 -2.02 17.57 6.72
N VAL A 133 -1.84 17.18 5.44
CA VAL A 133 -1.14 18.03 4.46
C VAL A 133 -2.00 19.16 3.92
N ILE A 134 -3.33 19.09 4.12
CA ILE A 134 -4.26 20.11 3.65
C ILE A 134 -4.24 21.25 4.67
N PRO A 135 -3.82 22.46 4.28
CA PRO A 135 -3.84 23.60 5.19
C PRO A 135 -5.28 23.91 5.59
N ASP A 136 -5.44 24.53 6.76
CA ASP A 136 -6.71 25.05 7.27
C ASP A 136 -7.76 23.99 7.66
N LEU A 137 -7.45 22.69 7.58
CA LEU A 137 -8.27 21.63 8.18
C LEU A 137 -7.83 21.38 9.63
N GLU A 138 -8.80 21.47 10.54
CA GLU A 138 -8.67 21.01 11.92
C GLU A 138 -9.30 19.61 12.04
N PHE A 139 -8.78 18.79 12.95
CA PHE A 139 -9.23 17.42 13.14
C PHE A 139 -9.60 17.20 14.60
N ASP A 140 -10.76 16.58 14.82
CA ASP A 140 -11.20 16.23 16.17
C ASP A 140 -10.37 15.09 16.78
N SER A 141 -10.30 15.09 18.11
CA SER A 141 -9.60 14.04 18.86
C SER A 141 -10.56 13.08 19.55
N VAL A 142 -10.19 11.80 19.55
CA VAL A 142 -10.84 10.75 20.36
C VAL A 142 -10.68 10.97 21.88
N LYS A 143 -9.87 11.95 22.29
CA LYS A 143 -9.73 12.38 23.68
C LYS A 143 -10.88 13.30 24.12
N ASP A 144 -11.48 14.02 23.17
CA ASP A 144 -12.49 15.04 23.42
C ASP A 144 -13.89 14.55 23.00
N HIS A 145 -13.96 13.75 21.93
CA HIS A 145 -15.19 13.22 21.36
C HIS A 145 -15.14 11.69 21.18
N ASN A 146 -16.30 11.03 21.22
CA ASN A 146 -16.38 9.61 20.87
C ASN A 146 -16.37 9.41 19.34
N LEU A 147 -15.99 8.21 18.89
CA LEU A 147 -15.84 7.91 17.45
C LEU A 147 -17.11 8.10 16.63
N ALA A 148 -18.29 7.79 17.18
CA ALA A 148 -19.55 7.95 16.46
C ALA A 148 -19.85 9.43 16.21
N TRP A 149 -19.63 10.28 17.22
CA TRP A 149 -19.79 11.72 17.08
C TRP A 149 -18.84 12.29 16.03
N ILE A 150 -17.55 11.91 16.10
CA ILE A 150 -16.53 12.36 15.13
C ILE A 150 -16.94 11.95 13.71
N TRP A 151 -17.40 10.71 13.51
CA TRP A 151 -17.79 10.24 12.18
C TRP A 151 -18.99 10.99 11.58
N GLU A 152 -19.94 11.40 12.42
CA GLU A 152 -21.20 11.99 11.97
C GLU A 152 -21.19 13.53 11.94
N ASN A 153 -20.28 14.19 12.67
CA ASN A 153 -20.34 15.64 12.95
C ASN A 153 -19.05 16.43 12.68
N SER A 154 -17.92 15.78 12.36
CA SER A 154 -16.64 16.44 12.05
C SER A 154 -16.46 16.80 10.58
#